data_AF-A0A939C2D9-F1
#
_entry.id   AF-A0A939C2D9-F1
#
_cell.length_a   1.000
_cell.length_b   1.000
_cell.length_c   1.000
_cell.angle_alpha   90.00
_cell.angle_beta   90.00
_cell.angle_gamma   90.00
#
_symmetry.space_group_name_H-M   'P 1'
#
loop_
_entity.id
_entity.type
_entity.pdbx_description
1 polymer ?
#
loop_
_entity_poly.entity_id
_entity_poly.type
_entity_poly.pdbx_seq_one_letter_code
_entity_poly.pdbx_strand_id
1 'polypeptide(L)' 'MDRTALWLHDDGSQFGLEPAMRHPGRRHPERIAALIVQSGDIHQDEYRPEDAALEEHWADPSPQVAPLVRDFLGRVHA' A
#
# COMPACT_ATOMS: atom_id res chain seq x y z
N MET A 1 1.86 4.49 -23.30
CA MET A 1 1.11 5.16 -22.21
C MET A 1 1.86 4.79 -20.95
N ASP A 2 2.85 5.59 -20.58
CA ASP A 2 3.95 5.08 -19.74
C ASP A 2 3.85 5.58 -18.29
N ARG A 3 2.89 6.47 -18.02
CA ARG A 3 2.58 7.02 -16.70
C ARG A 3 1.10 6.98 -16.39
N THR A 4 0.77 6.85 -15.11
CA THR A 4 -0.58 6.70 -14.56
C THR A 4 -0.79 7.72 -13.44
N ALA A 5 -2.03 8.17 -13.22
CA ALA A 5 -2.41 8.90 -12.02
C ALA A 5 -2.94 7.92 -10.96
N LEU A 6 -2.45 8.04 -9.73
CA LEU A 6 -2.92 7.26 -8.58
C LEU A 6 -3.91 8.10 -7.77
N TRP A 7 -5.08 7.55 -7.50
CA TRP A 7 -6.07 8.13 -6.60
C TRP A 7 -6.25 7.21 -5.41
N LEU A 8 -5.99 7.73 -4.21
CA LEU A 8 -6.17 7.06 -2.94
C LEU A 8 -7.33 7.72 -2.20
N HIS A 9 -8.23 6.90 -1.66
CA HIS A 9 -9.42 7.36 -0.98
C HIS A 9 -9.57 6.61 0.35
N ASP A 10 -9.91 7.35 1.41
CA ASP A 10 -10.19 6.79 2.75
C ASP A 10 -8.98 5.97 3.26
N ASP A 11 -9.22 4.83 3.92
CA ASP A 11 -8.23 3.82 4.31
C ASP A 11 -7.22 3.45 3.20
N GLY A 12 -7.61 3.56 1.92
CA GLY A 12 -6.70 3.35 0.79
C GLY A 12 -5.52 4.32 0.77
N SER A 13 -5.62 5.44 1.49
CA SER A 13 -4.57 6.44 1.64
C SER A 13 -3.52 6.00 2.67
N GLN A 14 -3.97 5.49 3.82
CA GLN A 14 -3.14 4.93 4.89
C GLN A 14 -2.25 3.82 4.33
N PHE A 15 -2.83 2.90 3.54
CA PHE A 15 -2.12 1.73 3.03
C PHE A 15 -1.48 1.94 1.65
N GLY A 16 -1.93 2.92 0.87
CA GLY A 16 -1.52 3.09 -0.52
C GLY A 16 -0.34 4.04 -0.74
N LEU A 17 -0.06 4.94 0.22
CA LEU A 17 0.95 5.98 0.04
C LEU A 17 2.38 5.43 0.13
N GLU A 18 2.67 4.63 1.16
CA GLU A 18 4.00 4.02 1.36
C GLU A 18 4.44 3.21 0.13
N PRO A 19 3.65 2.24 -0.37
CA PRO A 19 4.03 1.46 -1.55
C PRO A 19 4.06 2.29 -2.84
N ALA A 20 3.42 3.46 -2.90
CA ALA A 20 3.55 4.38 -4.03
C ALA A 20 4.89 5.13 -4.02
N MET A 21 5.46 5.38 -2.84
CA MET A 21 6.61 6.28 -2.63
C MET A 21 7.92 5.56 -2.35
N ARG A 22 7.89 4.38 -1.73
CA ARG A 22 9.05 3.63 -1.28
C ARG A 22 8.99 2.21 -1.83
N HIS A 23 9.83 1.92 -2.82
CA HIS A 23 10.47 0.60 -2.89
C HIS A 23 11.62 0.62 -3.89
N PRO A 24 12.87 0.38 -3.44
CA PRO A 24 13.97 0.11 -4.35
C PRO A 24 13.73 -1.21 -5.09
N GLY A 25 13.77 -1.18 -6.42
CA GLY A 25 13.91 -2.37 -7.26
C GLY A 25 12.64 -3.05 -7.77
N ARG A 26 11.43 -2.65 -7.32
CA ARG A 26 10.17 -3.24 -7.84
C ARG A 26 8.99 -2.30 -8.07
N ARG A 27 9.10 -1.02 -7.70
CA ARG A 27 8.04 -0.04 -7.95
C ARG A 27 8.63 1.19 -8.62
N HIS A 28 7.91 1.67 -9.61
CA HIS A 28 8.34 2.71 -10.54
C HIS A 28 7.65 4.03 -10.19
N PRO A 29 8.08 4.75 -9.14
CA PRO A 29 7.45 6.02 -8.78
C PRO A 29 7.48 7.02 -9.95
N GLU A 30 8.47 6.92 -10.85
CA GLU A 30 8.56 7.70 -12.08
C GLU A 30 7.41 7.45 -13.08
N ARG A 31 6.65 6.36 -12.89
CA ARG A 31 5.44 6.05 -13.66
C ARG A 31 4.19 6.65 -13.02
N ILE A 32 4.26 7.26 -11.84
CA ILE A 32 3.14 7.97 -11.23
C ILE A 32 3.22 9.45 -11.65
N ALA A 33 2.34 9.86 -12.58
CA ALA A 33 2.29 11.25 -13.07
C ALA A 33 1.57 12.19 -12.11
N ALA A 34 0.65 11.65 -11.31
CA ALA A 34 -0.09 12.40 -10.30
C ALA A 34 -0.49 11.46 -9.16
N LEU A 35 -0.54 12.01 -7.94
CA LEU A 35 -1.07 11.36 -6.75
C LEU A 35 -2.17 12.26 -6.18
N ILE A 36 -3.37 11.73 -6.07
CA ILE A 36 -4.53 12.41 -5.48
C ILE A 36 -4.91 11.64 -4.23
N VAL A 37 -4.93 12.31 -3.09
CA VAL A 37 -5.44 11.76 -1.83
C VAL A 37 -6.74 12.48 -1.50
N GLN A 38 -7.83 11.73 -1.34
CA GLN A 38 -9.15 12.28 -1.04
C GLN A 38 -9.72 11.63 0.21
N SER A 39 -10.08 12.46 1.21
CA SER A 39 -10.61 11.97 2.48
C SER A 39 -9.71 10.92 3.14
N GLY A 40 -8.41 11.02 2.92
CA GLY A 40 -7.43 10.10 3.47
C GLY A 40 -6.83 10.68 4.74
N ASP A 41 -6.82 9.87 5.80
CA ASP A 41 -6.06 10.12 7.00
C ASP A 41 -4.87 9.15 7.01
N ILE A 42 -3.66 9.69 7.17
CA ILE A 42 -2.41 8.92 7.10
C ILE A 42 -1.62 9.14 8.39
N HIS A 43 -1.62 8.15 9.27
CA HIS A 43 -1.06 8.21 10.61
C HIS A 43 -0.07 7.07 10.83
N GLN A 44 1.11 7.38 11.38
CA GLN A 44 2.15 6.36 11.59
C GLN A 44 1.82 5.41 12.75
N ASP A 45 0.95 5.83 13.66
CA ASP A 45 0.64 5.19 14.93
C ASP A 45 -0.77 4.58 14.98
N GLU A 46 -1.53 4.65 13.88
CA GLU A 46 -2.88 4.08 13.80
C GLU A 46 -2.94 2.70 13.13
N TYR A 47 -1.78 2.13 12.76
CA TYR A 47 -1.73 0.73 12.32
C TYR A 47 -2.16 -0.20 13.46
N ARG A 48 -3.08 -1.09 13.12
CA ARG A 48 -3.66 -2.04 14.06
C ARG A 48 -2.88 -3.35 14.01
N PRO A 49 -2.95 -4.19 15.06
CA PRO A 49 -2.29 -5.51 15.04
C PRO A 49 -2.68 -6.39 13.84
N GLU A 50 -3.87 -6.17 13.28
CA GLU A 50 -4.33 -6.84 12.06
C GLU A 50 -3.59 -6.39 10.77
N ASP A 51 -2.98 -5.21 10.76
CA ASP A 51 -2.23 -4.65 9.63
C ASP A 51 -0.78 -5.16 9.55
N ALA A 52 -0.31 -5.89 10.57
CA ALA A 52 1.08 -6.34 10.67
C ALA A 52 1.55 -7.16 9.45
N ALA A 53 0.65 -7.93 8.84
CA ALA A 53 0.97 -8.69 7.62
C ALA A 53 1.26 -7.79 6.41
N LEU A 54 0.65 -6.61 6.37
CA LEU A 54 0.86 -5.61 5.33
C LEU A 54 2.17 -4.86 5.58
N GLU A 55 2.47 -4.52 6.84
CA GLU A 55 3.76 -3.94 7.24
C GLU A 55 4.94 -4.89 6.92
N GLU A 56 4.80 -6.18 7.22
CA GLU A 56 5.80 -7.20 6.88
C GLU A 56 6.03 -7.28 5.37
N HIS A 57 4.95 -7.18 4.57
CA HIS A 57 5.06 -7.15 3.12
C HIS A 57 5.72 -5.90 2.56
N TRP A 58 5.50 -4.74 3.18
CA TRP A 58 6.21 -3.51 2.79
C TRP A 58 7.69 -3.57 3.18
N ALA A 59 8.04 -4.22 4.30
CA ALA A 59 9.43 -4.45 4.67
C ALA A 59 10.12 -5.44 3.72
N ASP A 60 9.43 -6.51 3.33
CA ASP A 60 9.90 -7.53 2.39
C ASP A 60 8.82 -7.90 1.34
N PRO A 61 8.86 -7.30 0.13
CA PRO A 61 7.91 -7.61 -0.93
C PRO A 61 8.24 -8.91 -1.67
N SER A 62 8.99 -9.83 -1.04
CA SER A 62 9.35 -11.11 -1.62
C SER A 62 8.10 -11.97 -1.89
N PRO A 63 8.17 -12.88 -2.88
CA PRO A 63 7.07 -13.81 -3.17
C PRO A 63 6.64 -14.68 -1.98
N GLN A 64 7.50 -14.82 -0.97
CA GLN A 64 7.25 -15.57 0.25
C GLN A 64 6.27 -14.88 1.20
N VAL A 65 6.25 -13.54 1.22
CA VAL A 65 5.38 -12.72 2.10
C VAL A 65 4.05 -12.38 1.43
N ALA A 66 3.99 -12.41 0.08
CA ALA A 66 2.77 -12.10 -0.68
C ALA A 66 1.50 -12.93 -0.32
N PRO A 67 1.58 -14.22 0.07
CA PRO A 67 0.41 -14.97 0.53
C PRO A 67 -0.23 -14.40 1.81
N LEU A 68 0.55 -13.81 2.72
CA LEU A 68 0.05 -13.26 3.98
C LEU A 68 -0.88 -12.07 3.76
N VAL A 69 -0.53 -11.20 2.79
CA VAL A 69 -1.38 -10.07 2.38
C VAL A 69 -2.68 -10.54 1.75
N ARG A 70 -2.64 -11.62 0.95
CA ARG A 70 -3.85 -12.19 0.36
C ARG A 70 -4.81 -12.70 1.42
N ASP A 71 -4.29 -13.38 2.44
CA ASP A 71 -5.10 -13.88 3.56
C ASP A 71 -5.62 -12.74 4.47
N PHE A 72 -4.89 -11.64 4.59
CA PHE A 72 -5.37 -10.42 5.23
C PHE A 72 -6.55 -9.82 4.45
N LEU A 73 -6.39 -9.56 3.14
CA LEU A 73 -7.44 -8.99 2.29
C LEU A 73 -8.70 -9.87 2.23
N GLY A 74 -8.53 -11.20 2.27
CA GLY A 74 -9.65 -12.14 2.32
C GLY A 74 -10.47 -12.08 3.61
N ARG A 75 -9.90 -11.60 4.72
CA ARG A 75 -10.58 -11.47 6.03
C ARG A 75 -11.29 -10.12 6.20
N VAL A 76 -10.80 -9.07 5.54
CA VAL A 76 -11.37 -7.71 5.62
C VAL A 76 -12.67 -7.57 4.81
N HIS A 77 -12.88 -8.43 3.81
CA HIS A 77 -14.04 -8.40 2.91
C HIS A 77 -15.04 -9.55 3.12
N ALA A 78 -14.96 -10.29 4.23
CA ALA A 78 -15.89 -11.35 4.62
C ALA A 78 -16.88 -10.85 5.67
#